data_AF-P9WGS3-F1
#
_entry.id   AF-P9WGS3-F1
#
_cell.length_a   1.000
_cell.length_b   1.000
_cell.length_c   1.000
_cell.angle_alpha   90.00
_cell.angle_beta   90.00
_cell.angle_gamma   90.00
#
_symmetry.space_group_name_H-M   'P 1'
#
loop_
_entity.id
_entity.type
_entity.pdbx_description
1 polymer ?
#
loop_
_entity_poly.entity_id
_entity_poly.type
_entity_poly.pdbx_seq_one_letter_code
_entity_poly.pdbx_strand_id
1 'polypeptide(L)'
;MPATQQMSRLVDSPDGVRIAVYHEGNPDGPTVVLVHGFPDSHVLWDGVVPLLAERFRIVRYDNRGVGRSSVPKPISAYTMAHFADDFDAVIGELSPGEPVHVLAHDWGSVGVWEYLRRPGASDRVASFTSVSGPSQDHLVNYVYGGLRRPWRPRTFLRAISQTLRLSYMALFSVPVVAPLLLRVALSSAAVRRNMVGDIPVDQIHHSETLARDAAHSVKTYPANYFRSFSSSRRGRAIPIVDVPVQLIVNSQDPYVRPYGYDQTARWVPRLWRRDIKAGHFSPMSHPQVMAAAVHDFADLADGKQPSRALLRAQVGRPRGYFGDTLVSVTGAGSGIGRETALAFAREGAEIVISDIDEATVKDTAAEIAARGGIAYPYVLDVSDAEAVEAFAERVSAEHGVPDIVVNNAGIGQAGRFLDTPAEQFDRVLAVNLGGVVNGCRAFGQRLVERGTGGHIVNVSSMAAYAPLQSLSAYCTSKAATYMFSDCLRAELDAAGVGLTTICPGVIDTNIVATTGFHAPGTDEEKIDGRRGQIDKMFALRSYGPDKVADAIVSAVKKKKPIRPVAPEAYALYGISRVLPQALRSTARLRVI
;
A
#
# COMPACT_ATOMS: atom_id res chain seq x y z
N MET A 1 -10.52 10.32 -24.87
CA MET A 1 -10.55 9.73 -26.23
C MET A 1 -9.53 8.62 -26.25
N PRO A 2 -9.80 7.42 -26.79
CA PRO A 2 -8.72 6.44 -26.96
C PRO A 2 -7.74 7.04 -27.97
N ALA A 3 -6.50 7.28 -27.54
CA ALA A 3 -5.42 7.56 -28.45
C ALA A 3 -5.41 6.41 -29.46
N THR A 4 -5.66 6.73 -30.72
CA THR A 4 -5.70 5.74 -31.79
C THR A 4 -4.32 5.10 -31.84
N GLN A 5 -4.20 3.83 -31.40
CA GLN A 5 -2.96 3.05 -31.44
C GLN A 5 -2.52 2.93 -32.91
N GLN A 6 -1.77 3.91 -33.41
CA GLN A 6 -1.06 3.75 -34.66
C GLN A 6 0.14 2.86 -34.35
N MET A 7 0.08 1.61 -34.81
CA MET A 7 1.29 0.79 -34.88
C MET A 7 2.32 1.58 -35.68
N SER A 8 3.38 1.98 -34.99
CA SER A 8 4.39 2.85 -35.56
C SER A 8 5.34 2.09 -36.48
N ARG A 9 5.73 0.83 -36.17
CA ARG A 9 6.70 0.05 -36.96
C ARG A 9 6.90 -1.40 -36.48
N LEU A 10 7.63 -2.17 -37.30
CA LEU A 10 8.19 -3.47 -36.96
C LEU A 10 9.72 -3.32 -36.80
N VAL A 11 10.29 -3.90 -35.76
CA VAL A 11 11.74 -3.96 -35.50
C VAL A 11 12.24 -5.38 -35.78
N ASP A 12 13.34 -5.53 -36.51
CA ASP A 12 13.93 -6.83 -36.80
C ASP A 12 14.84 -7.28 -35.64
N SER A 13 14.49 -8.41 -35.01
CA SER A 13 15.35 -9.11 -34.07
C SER A 13 16.50 -9.83 -34.79
N PRO A 14 17.65 -10.10 -34.16
CA PRO A 14 18.80 -10.77 -34.80
C PRO A 14 18.49 -12.12 -35.45
N ASP A 15 17.45 -12.83 -35.00
CA ASP A 15 17.01 -14.12 -35.58
C ASP A 15 15.95 -13.96 -36.70
N GLY A 16 15.68 -12.74 -37.16
CA GLY A 16 14.72 -12.42 -38.22
C GLY A 16 13.27 -12.35 -37.75
N VAL A 17 13.03 -12.44 -36.44
CA VAL A 17 11.70 -12.24 -35.86
C VAL A 17 11.37 -10.75 -35.86
N ARG A 18 10.24 -10.38 -36.44
CA ARG A 18 9.76 -8.98 -36.46
C ARG A 18 8.94 -8.70 -35.21
N ILE A 19 9.33 -7.68 -34.46
CA ILE A 19 8.72 -7.24 -33.22
C ILE A 19 7.87 -6.00 -33.49
N ALA A 20 6.57 -6.08 -33.19
CA ALA A 20 5.65 -4.95 -33.35
C ALA A 20 5.81 -3.96 -32.21
N VAL A 21 6.03 -2.69 -32.56
CA VAL A 21 6.32 -1.61 -31.63
C VAL A 21 5.30 -0.48 -31.80
N TYR A 22 4.86 0.06 -30.67
CA TYR A 22 3.88 1.13 -30.52
C TYR A 22 4.50 2.28 -29.74
N HIS A 23 4.29 3.51 -30.23
CA HIS A 23 4.87 4.73 -29.68
C HIS A 23 3.78 5.69 -29.26
N GLU A 24 3.87 6.19 -28.03
CA GLU A 24 2.90 7.09 -27.43
C GLU A 24 3.60 8.07 -26.48
N GLY A 25 2.87 9.08 -26.01
CA GLY A 25 3.35 10.05 -25.04
C GLY A 25 4.20 11.18 -25.64
N ASN A 26 5.07 11.76 -24.81
CA ASN A 26 5.89 12.91 -25.14
C ASN A 26 7.18 12.46 -25.87
N PRO A 27 7.34 12.74 -27.18
CA PRO A 27 8.49 12.28 -27.95
C PRO A 27 9.84 12.87 -27.48
N ASP A 28 9.81 14.02 -26.79
CA ASP A 28 10.99 14.71 -26.25
C ASP A 28 11.31 14.30 -24.81
N GLY A 29 10.47 13.46 -24.21
CA GLY A 29 10.64 12.96 -22.85
C GLY A 29 11.65 11.81 -22.74
N PRO A 30 12.12 11.50 -21.52
CA PRO A 30 12.91 10.30 -21.27
C PRO A 30 12.13 9.05 -21.73
N THR A 31 12.85 8.07 -22.27
CA THR A 31 12.22 6.87 -22.84
C THR A 31 11.86 5.86 -21.78
N VAL A 32 10.60 5.44 -21.77
CA VAL A 32 10.14 4.29 -20.99
C VAL A 32 9.70 3.16 -21.91
N VAL A 33 10.25 1.97 -21.70
CA VAL A 33 9.92 0.75 -22.44
C VAL A 33 9.03 -0.14 -21.57
N LEU A 34 7.83 -0.43 -22.05
CA LEU A 34 6.83 -1.24 -21.36
C LEU A 34 6.79 -2.64 -21.98
N VAL A 35 7.14 -3.65 -21.18
CA VAL A 35 7.29 -5.04 -21.65
C VAL A 35 6.29 -5.96 -20.96
N HIS A 36 5.26 -6.40 -21.68
CA HIS A 36 4.22 -7.27 -21.13
C HIS A 36 4.71 -8.72 -20.95
N GLY A 37 3.96 -9.55 -20.24
CA GLY A 37 4.21 -10.99 -20.11
C GLY A 37 3.14 -11.85 -20.78
N PHE A 38 3.05 -13.12 -20.40
CA PHE A 38 2.03 -14.05 -20.89
C PHE A 38 0.76 -13.93 -20.02
N PRO A 39 -0.45 -14.06 -20.57
CA PRO A 39 -0.80 -14.26 -21.98
C PRO A 39 -1.07 -12.95 -22.74
N ASP A 40 -0.81 -11.80 -22.12
CA ASP A 40 -1.21 -10.50 -22.61
C ASP A 40 -0.33 -9.99 -23.77
N SER A 41 -0.64 -8.79 -24.24
CA SER A 41 0.08 -8.02 -25.28
C SER A 41 0.39 -6.61 -24.76
N HIS A 42 0.89 -5.70 -25.61
CA HIS A 42 1.14 -4.30 -25.24
C HIS A 42 -0.06 -3.60 -24.57
N VAL A 43 -1.30 -4.04 -24.86
CA VAL A 43 -2.55 -3.51 -24.28
C VAL A 43 -2.65 -3.68 -22.76
N LEU A 44 -1.88 -4.59 -22.15
CA LEU A 44 -1.76 -4.73 -20.68
C LEU A 44 -1.50 -3.37 -20.00
N TRP A 45 -0.80 -2.49 -20.71
CA TRP A 45 -0.36 -1.19 -20.24
C TRP A 45 -1.34 -0.04 -20.54
N ASP A 46 -2.51 -0.30 -21.14
CA ASP A 46 -3.45 0.76 -21.55
C ASP A 46 -3.96 1.61 -20.36
N GLY A 47 -4.03 1.04 -19.15
CA GLY A 47 -4.31 1.80 -17.93
C GLY A 47 -3.13 2.63 -17.41
N VAL A 48 -1.90 2.24 -17.74
CA VAL A 48 -0.65 2.89 -17.28
C VAL A 48 -0.23 4.02 -18.22
N VAL A 49 -0.40 3.84 -19.54
CA VAL A 49 0.04 4.79 -20.57
C VAL A 49 -0.46 6.22 -20.33
N PRO A 50 -1.75 6.47 -20.04
CA PRO A 50 -2.25 7.83 -19.80
C PRO A 50 -1.57 8.54 -18.63
N LEU A 51 -1.08 7.79 -17.64
CA LEU A 51 -0.42 8.33 -16.44
C LEU A 51 1.07 8.64 -16.64
N LEU A 52 1.63 8.21 -17.78
CA LEU A 52 3.03 8.45 -18.17
C LEU A 52 3.15 9.40 -19.37
N ALA A 53 2.11 9.49 -20.21
CA ALA A 53 2.15 10.11 -21.53
C ALA A 53 2.60 11.58 -21.55
N GLU A 54 2.33 12.34 -20.48
CA GLU A 54 2.73 13.76 -20.40
C GLU A 54 4.26 13.93 -20.32
N ARG A 55 4.95 13.04 -19.61
CA ARG A 55 6.39 13.18 -19.32
C ARG A 55 7.28 12.31 -20.20
N PHE A 56 6.83 11.12 -20.57
CA PHE A 56 7.72 10.11 -21.14
C PHE A 56 7.46 9.86 -22.62
N ARG A 57 8.53 9.55 -23.36
CA ARG A 57 8.45 8.84 -24.64
C ARG A 57 8.16 7.38 -24.35
N ILE A 58 6.93 6.93 -24.62
CA ILE A 58 6.49 5.58 -24.28
C ILE A 58 6.68 4.66 -25.48
N VAL A 59 7.45 3.60 -25.26
CA VAL A 59 7.63 2.50 -26.20
C VAL A 59 6.98 1.25 -25.60
N ARG A 60 6.02 0.67 -26.30
CA ARG A 60 5.46 -0.65 -25.99
C ARG A 60 5.76 -1.59 -27.14
N TYR A 61 5.99 -2.87 -26.86
CA TYR A 61 6.13 -3.85 -27.93
C TYR A 61 5.44 -5.17 -27.59
N ASP A 62 5.01 -5.86 -28.63
CA ASP A 62 4.48 -7.22 -28.50
C ASP A 62 5.63 -8.23 -28.52
N ASN A 63 5.77 -9.04 -27.48
CA ASN A 63 6.76 -10.13 -27.48
C ASN A 63 6.52 -11.09 -28.66
N ARG A 64 7.58 -11.80 -29.08
CA ARG A 64 7.48 -12.84 -30.11
C ARG A 64 6.31 -13.80 -29.87
N GLY A 65 5.52 -14.06 -30.90
CA GLY A 65 4.31 -14.89 -30.81
C GLY A 65 3.04 -14.18 -30.35
N VAL A 66 3.07 -12.88 -30.05
CA VAL A 66 1.93 -12.11 -29.55
C VAL A 66 1.58 -10.97 -30.50
N GLY A 67 0.29 -10.60 -30.56
CA GLY A 67 -0.19 -9.42 -31.27
C GLY A 67 0.20 -9.42 -32.74
N ARG A 68 0.94 -8.39 -33.16
CA ARG A 68 1.41 -8.22 -34.55
C ARG A 68 2.86 -8.69 -34.77
N SER A 69 3.54 -9.14 -33.73
CA SER A 69 4.88 -9.70 -33.84
C SER A 69 4.87 -11.05 -34.55
N SER A 70 5.99 -11.39 -35.18
CA SER A 70 6.19 -12.70 -35.83
C SER A 70 5.92 -13.84 -34.84
N VAL A 71 5.42 -14.97 -35.37
CA VAL A 71 5.15 -16.19 -34.60
C VAL A 71 6.13 -17.30 -35.00
N PRO A 72 7.34 -17.36 -34.40
CA PRO A 72 8.29 -18.43 -34.67
C PRO A 72 7.66 -19.80 -34.46
N LYS A 73 7.91 -20.72 -35.41
CA LYS A 73 7.47 -22.11 -35.26
C LYS A 73 8.21 -22.85 -34.13
N PRO A 74 9.55 -22.86 -34.04
CA PRO A 74 10.26 -23.70 -33.09
C PRO A 74 10.17 -23.19 -31.65
N ILE A 75 10.04 -24.11 -30.68
CA ILE A 75 10.04 -23.79 -29.25
C ILE A 75 11.35 -23.11 -28.82
N SER A 76 12.48 -23.49 -29.42
CA SER A 76 13.80 -22.90 -29.13
C SER A 76 13.89 -21.40 -29.38
N ALA A 77 13.01 -20.84 -30.21
CA ALA A 77 12.92 -19.41 -30.45
C ALA A 77 12.29 -18.65 -29.26
N TYR A 78 11.68 -19.31 -28.28
CA TYR A 78 11.02 -18.65 -27.15
C TYR A 78 11.86 -18.63 -25.87
N THR A 79 13.19 -18.76 -25.98
CA THR A 79 14.07 -18.69 -24.81
C THR A 79 14.22 -17.24 -24.34
N MET A 80 14.49 -17.04 -23.04
CA MET A 80 14.71 -15.68 -22.52
C MET A 80 15.90 -14.96 -23.15
N ALA A 81 16.88 -15.71 -23.69
CA ALA A 81 17.96 -15.11 -24.47
C ALA A 81 17.43 -14.38 -25.71
N HIS A 82 16.49 -14.98 -26.44
CA HIS A 82 15.88 -14.33 -27.60
C HIS A 82 14.94 -13.18 -27.19
N PHE A 83 14.24 -13.28 -26.05
CA PHE A 83 13.47 -12.13 -25.52
C PHE A 83 14.40 -10.95 -25.18
N ALA A 84 15.59 -11.23 -24.64
CA ALA A 84 16.61 -10.21 -24.39
C ALA A 84 17.20 -9.65 -25.69
N ASP A 85 17.32 -10.45 -26.76
CA ASP A 85 17.70 -9.97 -28.10
C ASP A 85 16.62 -9.07 -28.72
N ASP A 86 15.34 -9.43 -28.56
CA ASP A 86 14.20 -8.62 -29.00
C ASP A 86 14.21 -7.27 -28.28
N PHE A 87 14.40 -7.27 -26.96
CA PHE A 87 14.51 -6.04 -26.17
C PHE A 87 15.68 -5.17 -26.62
N ASP A 88 16.87 -5.76 -26.85
CA ASP A 88 18.05 -5.03 -27.33
C ASP A 88 17.84 -4.39 -28.70
N ALA A 89 17.21 -5.12 -29.63
CA ALA A 89 16.86 -4.62 -30.96
C ALA A 89 15.90 -3.44 -30.88
N VAL A 90 14.84 -3.57 -30.06
CA VAL A 90 13.85 -2.52 -29.82
C VAL A 90 14.52 -1.26 -29.29
N ILE A 91 15.31 -1.34 -28.21
CA ILE A 91 15.97 -0.14 -27.65
C ILE A 91 17.10 0.40 -28.54
N GLY A 92 17.76 -0.47 -29.31
CA GLY A 92 18.77 -0.12 -30.32
C GLY A 92 18.22 0.80 -31.40
N GLU A 93 17.02 0.48 -31.90
CA GLU A 93 16.39 1.24 -32.97
C GLU A 93 15.64 2.49 -32.46
N LEU A 94 15.20 2.49 -31.21
CA LEU A 94 14.26 3.49 -30.67
C LEU A 94 14.88 4.53 -29.76
N SER A 95 15.94 4.16 -29.05
CA SER A 95 16.66 5.03 -28.14
C SER A 95 18.16 4.88 -28.39
N PRO A 96 18.63 5.17 -29.63
CA PRO A 96 20.03 5.00 -29.98
C PRO A 96 20.89 5.96 -29.16
N GLY A 97 21.82 5.41 -28.37
CA GLY A 97 22.75 6.20 -27.55
C GLY A 97 22.19 6.75 -26.25
N GLU A 98 20.91 6.55 -25.95
CA GLU A 98 20.27 7.04 -24.73
C GLU A 98 19.73 5.87 -23.90
N PRO A 99 20.05 5.80 -22.59
CA PRO A 99 19.56 4.73 -21.74
C PRO A 99 18.04 4.86 -21.50
N VAL A 100 17.36 3.72 -21.39
CA VAL A 100 15.89 3.69 -21.20
C VAL A 100 15.51 3.32 -19.76
N HIS A 101 14.34 3.78 -19.31
CA HIS A 101 13.65 3.23 -18.16
C HIS A 101 12.81 2.03 -18.62
N VAL A 102 12.79 0.94 -17.85
CA VAL A 102 12.05 -0.27 -18.23
C VAL A 102 11.03 -0.61 -17.16
N LEU A 103 9.77 -0.84 -17.56
CA LEU A 103 8.74 -1.40 -16.71
C LEU A 103 8.26 -2.69 -17.37
N ALA A 104 8.40 -3.82 -16.68
CA ALA A 104 8.09 -5.10 -17.26
C ALA A 104 7.28 -6.00 -16.32
N HIS A 105 6.43 -6.83 -16.92
CA HIS A 105 5.55 -7.77 -16.23
C HIS A 105 5.83 -9.21 -16.65
N ASP A 106 5.75 -10.14 -15.70
CA ASP A 106 5.80 -11.60 -15.90
C ASP A 106 6.95 -12.02 -16.84
N TRP A 107 6.72 -12.81 -17.90
CA TRP A 107 7.79 -13.28 -18.80
C TRP A 107 8.54 -12.16 -19.51
N GLY A 108 7.91 -11.01 -19.74
CA GLY A 108 8.59 -9.82 -20.24
C GLY A 108 9.65 -9.33 -19.27
N SER A 109 9.31 -9.29 -17.98
CA SER A 109 10.25 -8.97 -16.91
C SER A 109 11.37 -10.01 -16.80
N VAL A 110 11.07 -11.30 -16.97
CA VAL A 110 12.09 -12.35 -17.00
C VAL A 110 13.06 -12.16 -18.19
N GLY A 111 12.56 -11.76 -19.35
CA GLY A 111 13.38 -11.42 -20.51
C GLY A 111 14.34 -10.25 -20.24
N VAL A 112 13.84 -9.18 -19.61
CA VAL A 112 14.67 -8.04 -19.20
C VAL A 112 15.72 -8.45 -18.16
N TRP A 113 15.37 -9.31 -17.19
CA TRP A 113 16.36 -9.88 -16.27
C TRP A 113 17.48 -10.64 -16.99
N GLU A 114 17.18 -11.36 -18.07
CA GLU A 114 18.20 -12.03 -18.88
C GLU A 114 19.08 -11.03 -19.64
N TYR A 115 18.50 -9.93 -20.13
CA TYR A 115 19.23 -8.82 -20.76
C TYR A 115 20.21 -8.15 -19.79
N LEU A 116 19.76 -7.84 -18.57
CA LEU A 116 20.56 -7.14 -17.55
C LEU A 116 21.81 -7.90 -17.09
N ARG A 117 21.94 -9.17 -17.45
CA ARG A 117 23.14 -9.99 -17.21
C ARG A 117 24.25 -9.76 -18.24
N ARG A 118 23.93 -9.13 -19.36
CA ARG A 118 24.86 -8.92 -20.47
C ARG A 118 25.82 -7.77 -20.14
N PRO A 119 27.10 -7.84 -20.56
CA PRO A 119 28.01 -6.71 -20.47
C PRO A 119 27.42 -5.48 -21.18
N GLY A 120 27.58 -4.30 -20.59
CA GLY A 120 27.08 -3.02 -21.15
C GLY A 120 25.58 -2.75 -20.95
N ALA A 121 24.83 -3.65 -20.30
CA ALA A 121 23.40 -3.43 -20.05
C ALA A 121 23.12 -2.15 -19.24
N SER A 122 24.02 -1.77 -18.32
CA SER A 122 23.94 -0.53 -17.54
C SER A 122 24.09 0.74 -18.36
N ASP A 123 24.69 0.65 -19.54
CA ASP A 123 24.88 1.80 -20.44
C ASP A 123 23.62 2.05 -21.28
N ARG A 124 22.72 1.05 -21.34
CA ARG A 124 21.49 1.07 -22.15
C ARG A 124 20.21 1.10 -21.32
N VAL A 125 20.26 0.73 -20.04
CA VAL A 125 19.11 0.72 -19.13
C VAL A 125 19.40 1.57 -17.90
N ALA A 126 18.74 2.72 -17.80
CA ALA A 126 18.87 3.64 -16.68
C ALA A 126 18.27 3.08 -15.39
N SER A 127 17.13 2.38 -15.50
CA SER A 127 16.45 1.78 -14.35
C SER A 127 15.47 0.69 -14.78
N PHE A 128 15.20 -0.29 -13.91
CA PHE A 128 14.28 -1.39 -14.19
C PHE A 128 13.24 -1.60 -13.09
N THR A 129 11.95 -1.52 -13.43
CA THR A 129 10.84 -1.93 -12.58
C THR A 129 10.28 -3.28 -13.01
N SER A 130 10.41 -4.27 -12.12
CA SER A 130 9.99 -5.66 -12.33
C SER A 130 8.69 -5.94 -11.56
N VAL A 131 7.68 -6.46 -12.26
CA VAL A 131 6.35 -6.80 -11.70
C VAL A 131 6.04 -8.26 -11.96
N SER A 132 5.86 -9.06 -10.90
CA SER A 132 5.49 -10.50 -11.00
C SER A 132 6.36 -11.38 -11.93
N GLY A 133 7.58 -10.97 -12.28
CA GLY A 133 8.48 -11.71 -13.17
C GLY A 133 9.92 -11.73 -12.65
N PRO A 134 10.24 -12.55 -11.63
CA PRO A 134 11.55 -12.56 -10.99
C PRO A 134 12.63 -13.08 -11.94
N SER A 135 13.89 -12.68 -11.72
CA SER A 135 15.02 -13.35 -12.36
C SER A 135 14.93 -14.86 -12.13
N GLN A 136 14.96 -15.62 -13.22
CA GLN A 136 14.95 -17.09 -13.18
C GLN A 136 16.07 -17.62 -12.29
N ASP A 137 17.27 -17.07 -12.42
CA ASP A 137 18.43 -17.54 -11.68
C ASP A 137 18.29 -17.25 -10.18
N HIS A 138 17.72 -16.10 -9.80
CA HIS A 138 17.46 -15.76 -8.40
C HIS A 138 16.40 -16.69 -7.80
N LEU A 139 15.30 -16.93 -8.54
CA LEU A 139 14.21 -17.79 -8.10
C LEU A 139 14.67 -19.25 -7.96
N VAL A 140 15.40 -19.76 -8.94
CA VAL A 140 15.98 -21.11 -8.93
C VAL A 140 16.96 -21.26 -7.77
N ASN A 141 17.83 -20.27 -7.53
CA ASN A 141 18.74 -20.27 -6.39
C ASN A 141 17.99 -20.28 -5.05
N TYR A 142 16.92 -19.49 -4.92
CA TYR A 142 16.06 -19.48 -3.74
C TYR A 142 15.45 -20.86 -3.46
N VAL A 143 14.84 -21.48 -4.48
CA VAL A 143 14.18 -22.78 -4.36
C VAL A 143 15.20 -23.85 -3.96
N TYR A 144 16.29 -24.02 -4.71
CA TYR A 144 17.28 -25.05 -4.39
C TYR A 144 18.04 -24.78 -3.09
N GLY A 145 18.36 -23.51 -2.81
CA GLY A 145 18.98 -23.09 -1.56
C GLY A 145 18.11 -23.40 -0.34
N GLY A 146 16.79 -23.26 -0.47
CA GLY A 146 15.83 -23.63 0.57
C GLY A 146 15.65 -25.14 0.72
N LEU A 147 15.49 -25.88 -0.40
CA LEU A 147 15.35 -27.34 -0.39
C LEU A 147 16.58 -28.06 0.19
N ARG A 148 17.78 -27.50 0.02
CA ARG A 148 19.03 -28.02 0.61
C ARG A 148 19.16 -27.78 2.11
N ARG A 149 18.25 -27.04 2.75
CA ARG A 149 18.32 -26.64 4.16
C ARG A 149 17.09 -27.12 4.95
N PRO A 150 16.82 -28.43 5.04
CA PRO A 150 15.67 -28.96 5.79
C PRO A 150 15.72 -28.57 7.28
N TRP A 151 16.90 -28.33 7.84
CA TRP A 151 17.09 -27.84 9.21
C TRP A 151 16.60 -26.39 9.43
N ARG A 152 16.24 -25.65 8.37
CA ARG A 152 15.57 -24.34 8.44
C ARG A 152 14.11 -24.49 7.97
N PRO A 153 13.18 -24.94 8.85
CA PRO A 153 11.86 -25.41 8.45
C PRO A 153 11.05 -24.37 7.68
N ARG A 154 11.09 -23.09 8.09
CA ARG A 154 10.38 -22.02 7.38
C ARG A 154 10.87 -21.83 5.94
N THR A 155 12.19 -21.79 5.73
CA THR A 155 12.77 -21.62 4.39
C THR A 155 12.52 -22.85 3.53
N PHE A 156 12.65 -24.04 4.10
CA PHE A 156 12.38 -25.30 3.43
C PHE A 156 10.91 -25.40 2.96
N LEU A 157 9.94 -25.13 3.85
CA LEU A 157 8.52 -25.14 3.51
C LEU A 157 8.14 -24.08 2.47
N ARG A 158 8.74 -22.89 2.52
CA ARG A 158 8.53 -21.86 1.48
C ARG A 158 9.08 -22.31 0.11
N ALA A 159 10.24 -22.97 0.08
CA ALA A 159 10.81 -23.50 -1.16
C ALA A 159 9.95 -24.64 -1.76
N ILE A 160 9.40 -25.52 -0.92
CA ILE A 160 8.40 -26.52 -1.37
C ILE A 160 7.16 -25.82 -1.92
N SER A 161 6.61 -24.85 -1.18
CA SER A 161 5.43 -24.09 -1.61
C SER A 161 5.63 -23.40 -2.95
N GLN A 162 6.79 -22.79 -3.19
CA GLN A 162 7.12 -22.19 -4.48
C GLN A 162 7.18 -23.24 -5.59
N THR A 163 7.86 -24.36 -5.34
CA THR A 163 7.97 -25.46 -6.31
C THR A 163 6.60 -25.96 -6.75
N LEU A 164 5.70 -26.19 -5.79
CA LEU A 164 4.32 -26.63 -6.08
C LEU A 164 3.55 -25.58 -6.88
N ARG A 165 3.73 -24.29 -6.58
CA ARG A 165 3.08 -23.20 -7.32
C ARG A 165 3.62 -23.01 -8.74
N LEU A 166 4.82 -23.50 -9.05
CA LEU A 166 5.37 -23.50 -10.41
C LEU A 166 4.98 -24.77 -11.19
N SER A 167 4.28 -25.73 -10.57
CA SER A 167 3.92 -26.99 -11.24
C SER A 167 2.99 -26.81 -12.46
N TYR A 168 2.16 -25.75 -12.49
CA TYR A 168 1.32 -25.43 -13.65
C TYR A 168 2.17 -25.18 -14.92
N MET A 169 3.41 -24.71 -14.77
CA MET A 169 4.33 -24.50 -15.89
C MET A 169 4.65 -25.82 -16.60
N ALA A 170 4.65 -26.95 -15.86
CA ALA A 170 4.82 -28.27 -16.45
C ALA A 170 3.60 -28.67 -17.31
N LEU A 171 2.39 -28.35 -16.86
CA LEU A 171 1.17 -28.55 -17.65
C LEU A 171 1.19 -27.70 -18.94
N PHE A 172 1.62 -26.43 -18.84
CA PHE A 172 1.80 -25.56 -20.00
C PHE A 172 2.98 -25.95 -20.90
N SER A 173 3.82 -26.89 -20.46
CA SER A 173 4.91 -27.44 -21.26
C SER A 173 4.53 -28.67 -22.09
N VAL A 174 3.29 -29.17 -22.00
CA VAL A 174 2.82 -30.32 -22.80
C VAL A 174 2.56 -29.88 -24.25
N PRO A 175 3.33 -30.38 -25.24
CA PRO A 175 3.17 -29.97 -26.64
C PRO A 175 1.78 -30.29 -27.18
N VAL A 176 1.28 -29.47 -28.11
CA VAL A 176 -0.03 -29.58 -28.79
C VAL A 176 -1.24 -29.39 -27.86
N VAL A 177 -1.28 -30.08 -26.72
CA VAL A 177 -2.38 -30.04 -25.74
C VAL A 177 -2.46 -28.68 -25.07
N ALA A 178 -1.36 -28.12 -24.57
CA ALA A 178 -1.39 -26.83 -23.88
C ALA A 178 -1.85 -25.66 -24.79
N PRO A 179 -1.32 -25.49 -26.03
CA PRO A 179 -1.84 -24.49 -26.96
C PRO A 179 -3.33 -24.61 -27.24
N LEU A 180 -3.83 -25.84 -27.46
CA LEU A 180 -5.24 -26.08 -27.77
C LEU A 180 -6.13 -25.76 -26.56
N LEU A 181 -5.77 -26.26 -25.38
CA LEU A 181 -6.52 -26.00 -24.14
C LEU A 181 -6.56 -24.52 -23.80
N LEU A 182 -5.44 -23.81 -23.93
CA LEU A 182 -5.39 -22.36 -23.68
C LEU A 182 -6.26 -21.58 -24.67
N ARG A 183 -6.22 -21.94 -25.95
CA ARG A 183 -7.08 -21.30 -26.97
C ARG A 183 -8.55 -21.46 -26.64
N VAL A 184 -8.97 -22.67 -26.25
CA VAL A 184 -10.36 -22.95 -25.86
C VAL A 184 -10.72 -22.22 -24.57
N ALA A 185 -9.89 -22.33 -23.54
CA ALA A 185 -10.14 -21.73 -22.23
C ALA A 185 -10.24 -20.20 -22.32
N LEU A 186 -9.27 -19.52 -22.93
CA LEU A 186 -9.23 -18.06 -23.02
C LEU A 186 -10.20 -17.46 -24.06
N SER A 187 -10.85 -18.31 -24.86
CA SER A 187 -11.99 -17.89 -25.69
C SER A 187 -13.25 -17.68 -24.83
N SER A 188 -13.33 -18.29 -23.64
CA SER A 188 -14.44 -18.09 -22.70
C SER A 188 -14.27 -16.81 -21.89
N ALA A 189 -15.26 -15.91 -21.97
CA ALA A 189 -15.29 -14.70 -21.16
C ALA A 189 -15.27 -14.99 -19.66
N ALA A 190 -15.91 -16.09 -19.21
CA ALA A 190 -15.90 -16.49 -17.80
C ALA A 190 -14.49 -16.87 -17.32
N VAL A 191 -13.70 -17.56 -18.15
CA VAL A 191 -12.31 -17.92 -17.81
C VAL A 191 -11.44 -16.67 -17.78
N ARG A 192 -11.57 -15.76 -18.76
CA ARG A 192 -10.86 -14.47 -18.75
C ARG A 192 -11.20 -13.65 -17.51
N ARG A 193 -12.49 -13.59 -17.14
CA ARG A 193 -12.95 -12.90 -15.92
C ARG A 193 -12.32 -13.50 -14.66
N ASN A 194 -12.34 -14.82 -14.53
CA ASN A 194 -11.76 -15.50 -13.37
C ASN A 194 -10.25 -15.31 -13.27
N MET A 195 -9.54 -15.18 -14.39
CA MET A 195 -8.09 -14.98 -14.43
C MET A 195 -7.67 -13.65 -13.80
N VAL A 196 -8.45 -12.59 -14.00
CA VAL A 196 -8.17 -11.25 -13.46
C VAL A 196 -8.81 -11.00 -12.09
N GLY A 197 -9.61 -11.92 -11.55
CA GLY A 197 -10.18 -11.80 -10.19
C GLY A 197 -11.13 -10.61 -10.05
N ASP A 198 -10.96 -9.82 -8.98
CA ASP A 198 -11.87 -8.74 -8.59
C ASP A 198 -11.60 -7.40 -9.30
N ILE A 199 -10.74 -7.36 -10.32
CA ILE A 199 -10.42 -6.13 -11.06
C ILE A 199 -11.71 -5.56 -11.69
N PRO A 200 -12.02 -4.25 -11.51
CA PRO A 200 -13.17 -3.61 -12.16
C PRO A 200 -13.17 -3.80 -13.68
N VAL A 201 -14.35 -3.99 -14.28
CA VAL A 201 -14.46 -4.37 -15.71
C VAL A 201 -13.84 -3.32 -16.64
N ASP A 202 -13.95 -2.05 -16.28
CA ASP A 202 -13.39 -0.89 -16.98
C ASP A 202 -11.85 -0.81 -16.94
N GLN A 203 -11.21 -1.55 -16.04
CA GLN A 203 -9.74 -1.61 -15.90
C GLN A 203 -9.12 -2.85 -16.57
N ILE A 204 -9.94 -3.77 -17.10
CA ILE A 204 -9.44 -5.00 -17.71
C ILE A 204 -9.07 -4.72 -19.16
N HIS A 205 -7.78 -4.83 -19.47
CA HIS A 205 -7.23 -4.63 -20.82
C HIS A 205 -6.68 -5.95 -21.36
N HIS A 206 -7.46 -6.61 -22.21
CA HIS A 206 -7.03 -7.79 -22.98
C HIS A 206 -7.12 -7.50 -24.47
N SER A 207 -6.19 -8.07 -25.25
CA SER A 207 -6.26 -7.95 -26.70
C SER A 207 -7.41 -8.79 -27.24
N GLU A 208 -7.99 -8.36 -28.36
CA GLU A 208 -8.98 -9.17 -29.10
C GLU A 208 -8.41 -10.56 -29.50
N THR A 209 -7.08 -10.64 -29.60
CA THR A 209 -6.33 -11.82 -30.00
C THR A 209 -5.80 -12.66 -28.84
N LEU A 210 -6.15 -12.34 -27.58
CA LEU A 210 -5.60 -12.96 -26.36
C LEU A 210 -5.54 -14.49 -26.43
N ALA A 211 -6.64 -15.15 -26.82
CA ALA A 211 -6.70 -16.62 -26.87
C ALA A 211 -5.73 -17.22 -27.91
N ARG A 212 -5.57 -16.55 -29.06
CA ARG A 212 -4.63 -16.95 -30.11
C ARG A 212 -3.19 -16.69 -29.67
N ASP A 213 -2.95 -15.52 -29.10
CA ASP A 213 -1.62 -15.07 -28.68
C ASP A 213 -1.10 -15.94 -27.53
N ALA A 214 -1.96 -16.32 -26.58
CA ALA A 214 -1.65 -17.30 -25.55
C ALA A 214 -1.27 -18.67 -26.14
N ALA A 215 -2.03 -19.16 -27.12
CA ALA A 215 -1.74 -20.46 -27.75
C ALA A 215 -0.40 -20.45 -28.51
N HIS A 216 -0.01 -19.32 -29.10
CA HIS A 216 1.27 -19.16 -29.77
C HIS A 216 2.43 -19.02 -28.77
N SER A 217 2.27 -18.15 -27.78
CA SER A 217 3.32 -17.75 -26.83
C SER A 217 3.50 -18.73 -25.66
N VAL A 218 2.58 -19.68 -25.44
CA VAL A 218 2.76 -20.74 -24.42
C VAL A 218 4.05 -21.54 -24.63
N LYS A 219 4.61 -21.55 -25.85
CA LYS A 219 5.94 -22.11 -26.16
C LYS A 219 7.06 -21.55 -25.27
N THR A 220 6.86 -20.38 -24.66
CA THR A 220 7.75 -19.79 -23.65
C THR A 220 7.95 -20.71 -22.43
N TYR A 221 6.91 -21.44 -22.00
CA TYR A 221 7.01 -22.38 -20.88
C TYR A 221 7.97 -23.54 -21.16
N PRO A 222 7.76 -24.40 -22.18
CA PRO A 222 8.68 -25.51 -22.45
C PRO A 222 10.07 -25.03 -22.87
N ALA A 223 10.19 -23.85 -23.50
CA ALA A 223 11.49 -23.28 -23.86
C ALA A 223 12.38 -22.95 -22.65
N ASN A 224 11.79 -22.60 -21.50
CA ASN A 224 12.52 -22.07 -20.36
C ASN A 224 12.36 -22.87 -19.06
N TYR A 225 11.22 -23.52 -18.81
CA TYR A 225 10.93 -24.22 -17.55
C TYR A 225 11.99 -25.29 -17.25
N PHE A 226 12.15 -26.28 -18.12
CA PHE A 226 13.13 -27.36 -17.91
C PHE A 226 14.58 -26.86 -17.94
N ARG A 227 14.86 -25.79 -18.71
CA ARG A 227 16.19 -25.14 -18.74
C ARG A 227 16.52 -24.44 -17.43
N SER A 228 15.52 -23.87 -16.75
CA SER A 228 15.69 -23.18 -15.47
C SER A 228 16.16 -24.14 -14.37
N PHE A 229 15.70 -25.39 -14.40
CA PHE A 229 16.05 -26.43 -13.42
C PHE A 229 17.20 -27.35 -13.86
N SER A 230 17.81 -27.09 -15.02
CA SER A 230 18.93 -27.91 -15.51
C SER A 230 20.14 -27.85 -14.56
N SER A 231 20.95 -28.91 -14.55
CA SER A 231 22.23 -28.90 -13.81
C SER A 231 23.17 -27.80 -14.29
N SER A 232 23.12 -27.44 -15.58
CA SER A 232 23.97 -26.40 -16.16
C SER A 232 23.71 -24.99 -15.60
N ARG A 233 22.48 -24.68 -15.17
CA ARG A 233 22.20 -23.41 -14.46
C ARG A 233 22.49 -23.48 -12.96
N ARG A 234 22.29 -24.64 -12.32
CA ARG A 234 22.41 -24.80 -10.86
C ARG A 234 23.79 -24.49 -10.26
N GLY A 235 24.85 -24.51 -11.06
CA GLY A 235 26.23 -24.20 -10.62
C GLY A 235 26.80 -22.90 -11.17
N ARG A 236 26.08 -22.19 -12.03
CA ARG A 236 26.60 -20.97 -12.66
C ARG A 236 26.60 -19.83 -11.64
N ALA A 237 27.69 -19.07 -11.59
CA ALA A 237 27.71 -17.82 -10.85
C ALA A 237 26.65 -16.87 -11.42
N ILE A 238 25.81 -16.32 -10.53
CA ILE A 238 24.78 -15.35 -10.90
C ILE A 238 25.48 -13.98 -10.94
N PRO A 239 25.50 -13.30 -12.10
CA PRO A 239 26.16 -12.00 -12.23
C PRO A 239 25.45 -10.95 -11.37
N ILE A 240 26.22 -9.96 -10.93
CA ILE A 240 25.65 -8.76 -10.29
C ILE A 240 24.96 -7.91 -11.36
N VAL A 241 23.77 -7.42 -11.04
CA VAL A 241 23.03 -6.46 -11.86
C VAL A 241 23.28 -5.07 -11.28
N ASP A 242 24.08 -4.29 -11.98
CA ASP A 242 24.46 -2.95 -11.52
C ASP A 242 23.35 -1.92 -11.75
N VAL A 243 22.42 -2.16 -12.68
CA VAL A 243 21.25 -1.28 -12.94
C VAL A 243 20.38 -1.12 -11.68
N PRO A 244 19.88 0.09 -11.35
CA PRO A 244 18.89 0.27 -10.29
C PRO A 244 17.62 -0.54 -10.58
N VAL A 245 17.25 -1.45 -9.68
CA VAL A 245 16.05 -2.28 -9.84
C VAL A 245 15.04 -1.98 -8.76
N GLN A 246 13.79 -1.87 -9.17
CA GLN A 246 12.63 -1.83 -8.31
C GLN A 246 11.76 -3.07 -8.53
N LEU A 247 11.37 -3.70 -7.43
CA LEU A 247 10.43 -4.81 -7.42
C LEU A 247 9.07 -4.30 -6.97
N ILE A 248 8.04 -4.50 -7.80
CA ILE A 248 6.65 -4.45 -7.36
C ILE A 248 6.21 -5.88 -7.04
N VAL A 249 6.04 -6.17 -5.75
CA VAL A 249 5.75 -7.49 -5.23
C VAL A 249 4.26 -7.60 -4.90
N ASN A 250 3.55 -8.35 -5.72
CA ASN A 250 2.12 -8.60 -5.57
C ASN A 250 1.88 -9.63 -4.46
N SER A 251 1.44 -9.17 -3.28
CA SER A 251 1.34 -10.04 -2.08
C SER A 251 0.28 -11.14 -2.17
N GLN A 252 -0.72 -10.98 -3.05
CA GLN A 252 -1.77 -11.95 -3.31
C GLN A 252 -1.57 -12.72 -4.62
N ASP A 253 -0.41 -12.59 -5.27
CA ASP A 253 -0.10 -13.32 -6.49
C ASP A 253 -0.13 -14.85 -6.24
N PRO A 254 -0.94 -15.61 -6.98
CA PRO A 254 -1.04 -17.06 -6.80
C PRO A 254 0.17 -17.81 -7.38
N TYR A 255 0.92 -17.22 -8.32
CA TYR A 255 2.00 -17.84 -9.09
C TYR A 255 3.38 -17.48 -8.52
N VAL A 256 3.65 -16.19 -8.30
CA VAL A 256 4.95 -15.69 -7.82
C VAL A 256 4.81 -15.11 -6.42
N ARG A 257 5.19 -15.89 -5.40
CA ARG A 257 5.02 -15.46 -4.01
C ARG A 257 6.10 -14.47 -3.58
N PRO A 258 5.78 -13.54 -2.65
CA PRO A 258 6.73 -12.51 -2.20
C PRO A 258 8.08 -13.02 -1.73
N TYR A 259 8.11 -14.21 -1.12
CA TYR A 259 9.33 -14.77 -0.59
C TYR A 259 10.33 -15.20 -1.68
N GLY A 260 9.89 -15.35 -2.94
CA GLY A 260 10.78 -15.63 -4.08
C GLY A 260 11.77 -14.50 -4.37
N TYR A 261 11.48 -13.29 -3.88
CA TYR A 261 12.32 -12.09 -4.02
C TYR A 261 13.25 -11.84 -2.83
N ASP A 262 13.13 -12.61 -1.73
CA ASP A 262 13.80 -12.32 -0.45
C ASP A 262 15.34 -12.33 -0.55
N GLN A 263 15.91 -12.98 -1.58
CA GLN A 263 17.36 -13.06 -1.78
C GLN A 263 17.87 -12.15 -2.89
N THR A 264 17.00 -11.41 -3.60
CA THR A 264 17.40 -10.60 -4.77
C THR A 264 18.49 -9.57 -4.45
N ALA A 265 18.49 -9.00 -3.24
CA ALA A 265 19.50 -8.03 -2.80
C ALA A 265 20.95 -8.56 -2.82
N ARG A 266 21.16 -9.88 -2.91
CA ARG A 266 22.49 -10.48 -3.04
C ARG A 266 23.15 -10.21 -4.39
N TRP A 267 22.34 -10.01 -5.43
CA TRP A 267 22.81 -9.82 -6.81
C TRP A 267 22.45 -8.44 -7.36
N VAL A 268 21.72 -7.64 -6.58
CA VAL A 268 21.25 -6.32 -6.98
C VAL A 268 21.55 -5.35 -5.84
N PRO A 269 22.72 -4.70 -5.85
CA PRO A 269 23.13 -3.80 -4.76
C PRO A 269 22.24 -2.55 -4.67
N ARG A 270 21.67 -2.10 -5.80
CA ARG A 270 20.76 -0.94 -5.89
C ARG A 270 19.32 -1.42 -6.05
N LEU A 271 18.73 -1.89 -4.95
CA LEU A 271 17.41 -2.54 -4.94
C LEU A 271 16.37 -1.76 -4.15
N TRP A 272 15.19 -1.60 -4.77
CA TRP A 272 13.97 -1.11 -4.15
C TRP A 272 12.88 -2.18 -4.20
N ARG A 273 12.06 -2.28 -3.15
CA ARG A 273 10.97 -3.25 -3.05
C ARG A 273 9.71 -2.56 -2.50
N ARG A 274 8.62 -2.63 -3.26
CA ARG A 274 7.27 -2.21 -2.86
C ARG A 274 6.37 -3.43 -2.88
N ASP A 275 5.87 -3.83 -1.71
CA ASP A 275 4.86 -4.89 -1.60
C ASP A 275 3.46 -4.26 -1.63
N ILE A 276 2.60 -4.69 -2.56
CA ILE A 276 1.22 -4.19 -2.69
C ILE A 276 0.19 -5.32 -2.52
N LYS A 277 -1.02 -4.98 -2.08
CA LYS A 277 -2.14 -5.94 -1.98
C LYS A 277 -2.81 -6.11 -3.34
N ALA A 278 -2.13 -6.82 -4.23
CA ALA A 278 -2.62 -7.09 -5.59
C ALA A 278 -2.41 -8.56 -5.98
N GLY A 279 -3.24 -9.02 -6.92
CA GLY A 279 -3.04 -10.27 -7.65
C GLY A 279 -1.97 -10.15 -8.73
N HIS A 280 -1.89 -11.12 -9.63
CA HIS A 280 -0.84 -11.19 -10.66
C HIS A 280 -0.89 -10.03 -11.67
N PHE A 281 -2.09 -9.56 -12.00
CA PHE A 281 -2.33 -8.51 -13.01
C PHE A 281 -2.37 -7.11 -12.38
N SER A 282 -1.37 -6.79 -11.55
CA SER A 282 -1.27 -5.45 -10.96
C SER A 282 -1.11 -4.29 -11.95
N PRO A 283 -0.57 -4.47 -13.18
CA PRO A 283 -0.62 -3.41 -14.19
C PRO A 283 -2.04 -2.93 -14.53
N MET A 284 -3.04 -3.81 -14.48
CA MET A 284 -4.45 -3.46 -14.71
C MET A 284 -5.14 -2.90 -13.46
N SER A 285 -4.90 -3.50 -12.29
CA SER A 285 -5.58 -3.08 -11.04
C SER A 285 -4.96 -1.90 -10.33
N HIS A 286 -3.67 -1.66 -10.55
CA HIS A 286 -2.89 -0.63 -9.87
C HIS A 286 -2.02 0.17 -10.87
N PRO A 287 -2.57 0.66 -11.99
CA PRO A 287 -1.79 1.36 -13.01
C PRO A 287 -1.07 2.58 -12.45
N GLN A 288 -1.68 3.27 -11.49
CA GLN A 288 -1.10 4.42 -10.79
C GLN A 288 0.13 4.07 -9.95
N VAL A 289 0.18 2.87 -9.37
CA VAL A 289 1.38 2.40 -8.65
C VAL A 289 2.51 2.13 -9.64
N MET A 290 2.19 1.57 -10.81
CA MET A 290 3.19 1.34 -11.87
C MET A 290 3.72 2.66 -12.42
N ALA A 291 2.84 3.65 -12.64
CA ALA A 291 3.24 4.95 -13.14
C ALA A 291 4.11 5.71 -12.11
N ALA A 292 3.70 5.74 -10.83
CA ALA A 292 4.48 6.35 -9.76
C ALA A 292 5.87 5.72 -9.60
N ALA A 293 5.96 4.39 -9.76
CA ALA A 293 7.22 3.66 -9.76
C ALA A 293 8.19 4.13 -10.85
N VAL A 294 7.68 4.36 -12.07
CA VAL A 294 8.48 4.87 -13.20
C VAL A 294 8.90 6.32 -12.94
N HIS A 295 7.99 7.18 -12.49
CA HIS A 295 8.30 8.57 -12.14
C HIS A 295 9.39 8.67 -11.07
N ASP A 296 9.27 7.91 -9.98
CA ASP A 296 10.24 7.87 -8.88
C ASP A 296 11.65 7.51 -9.38
N PHE A 297 11.76 6.53 -10.28
CA PHE A 297 13.05 6.10 -10.85
C PHE A 297 13.61 7.06 -11.90
N ALA A 298 12.76 7.68 -12.70
CA ALA A 298 13.17 8.74 -13.61
C ALA A 298 13.71 9.96 -12.84
N ASP A 299 13.01 10.40 -11.79
CA ASP A 299 13.46 11.48 -10.92
C ASP A 299 14.78 11.15 -10.23
N LEU A 300 14.96 9.91 -9.77
CA LEU A 300 16.22 9.46 -9.20
C LEU A 300 17.37 9.49 -10.23
N ALA A 301 17.11 9.07 -11.48
CA ALA A 301 18.11 9.08 -12.55
C ALA A 301 18.48 10.52 -12.97
N ASP A 302 17.53 11.45 -12.92
CA ASP A 302 17.72 12.89 -13.15
C ASP A 302 18.41 13.60 -11.96
N GLY A 303 18.74 12.87 -10.89
CA GLY A 303 19.41 13.42 -9.70
C GLY A 303 18.50 14.24 -8.77
N LYS A 304 17.18 14.13 -8.90
CA LYS A 304 16.23 14.80 -8.02
C LYS A 304 16.18 14.13 -6.64
N GLN A 305 15.66 14.88 -5.66
CA GLN A 305 15.40 14.37 -4.31
C GLN A 305 14.43 13.18 -4.36
N PRO A 306 14.80 12.00 -3.83
CA PRO A 306 13.92 10.83 -3.80
C PRO A 306 12.62 11.10 -3.04
N SER A 307 11.50 10.58 -3.55
CA SER A 307 10.24 10.61 -2.81
C SER A 307 10.32 9.78 -1.52
N ARG A 308 9.49 10.10 -0.52
CA ARG A 308 9.35 9.28 0.70
C ARG A 308 9.02 7.82 0.37
N ALA A 309 8.15 7.58 -0.61
CA ALA A 309 7.79 6.24 -1.06
C ALA A 309 9.00 5.47 -1.61
N LEU A 310 9.86 6.13 -2.39
CA LEU A 310 11.09 5.55 -2.89
C LEU A 310 12.10 5.26 -1.78
N LEU A 311 12.29 6.18 -0.83
CA LEU A 311 13.19 5.96 0.31
C LEU A 311 12.75 4.79 1.20
N ARG A 312 11.44 4.65 1.46
CA ARG A 312 10.89 3.51 2.20
C ARG A 312 11.10 2.18 1.49
N ALA A 313 11.07 2.19 0.16
CA ALA A 313 11.25 1.01 -0.66
C ALA A 313 12.71 0.56 -0.76
N GLN A 314 13.69 1.40 -0.44
CA GLN A 314 15.10 1.06 -0.57
C GLN A 314 15.50 -0.08 0.37
N VAL A 315 15.96 -1.20 -0.20
CA VAL A 315 16.32 -2.39 0.56
C VAL A 315 17.67 -2.16 1.24
N GLY A 316 17.72 -2.38 2.55
CA GLY A 316 18.96 -2.30 3.34
C GLY A 316 19.32 -0.90 3.84
N ARG A 317 18.57 0.15 3.48
CA ARG A 317 18.76 1.49 4.06
C ARG A 317 18.37 1.50 5.55
N PRO A 318 19.25 1.91 6.47
CA PRO A 318 18.89 2.10 7.87
C PRO A 318 17.83 3.20 8.00
N ARG A 319 16.74 2.93 8.70
CA ARG A 319 15.71 3.92 9.05
C ARG A 319 14.97 3.51 10.32
N GLY A 320 14.37 4.48 11.01
CA GLY A 320 13.39 4.21 12.07
C GLY A 320 12.20 3.40 11.51
N TYR A 321 11.40 2.78 12.38
CA TYR A 321 10.30 1.93 11.91
C TYR A 321 9.35 2.72 11.00
N PHE A 322 9.05 3.96 11.37
CA PHE A 322 8.25 4.90 10.59
C PHE A 322 9.10 5.96 9.88
N GLY A 323 10.40 5.70 9.72
CA GLY A 323 11.28 6.52 8.86
C GLY A 323 10.67 6.71 7.47
N ASP A 324 10.70 7.95 7.00
CA ASP A 324 10.13 8.41 5.72
C ASP A 324 8.61 8.13 5.60
N THR A 325 7.88 8.00 6.71
CA THR A 325 6.40 7.84 6.73
C THR A 325 5.77 9.18 7.07
N LEU A 326 4.70 9.56 6.36
CA LEU A 326 3.90 10.74 6.68
C LEU A 326 2.69 10.33 7.53
N VAL A 327 2.51 10.96 8.69
CA VAL A 327 1.42 10.64 9.63
C VAL A 327 0.60 11.90 9.89
N SER A 328 -0.72 11.84 9.68
CA SER A 328 -1.65 12.91 10.05
C SER A 328 -2.26 12.61 11.42
N VAL A 329 -2.28 13.59 12.34
CA VAL A 329 -2.88 13.47 13.68
C VAL A 329 -3.76 14.68 13.98
N THR A 330 -5.06 14.46 14.13
CA THR A 330 -6.02 15.50 14.54
C THR A 330 -6.12 15.61 16.07
N GLY A 331 -6.46 16.79 16.60
CA GLY A 331 -6.53 17.02 18.04
C GLY A 331 -5.15 16.91 18.70
N ALA A 332 -4.12 17.34 17.98
CA ALA A 332 -2.72 17.20 18.35
C ALA A 332 -2.19 18.35 19.22
N GLY A 333 -3.04 19.31 19.57
CA GLY A 333 -2.71 20.41 20.47
C GLY A 333 -2.43 19.94 21.89
N SER A 334 -3.03 18.83 22.35
CA SER A 334 -2.83 18.33 23.72
C SER A 334 -3.04 16.82 23.88
N GLY A 335 -2.85 16.32 25.10
CA GLY A 335 -3.28 14.98 25.52
C GLY A 335 -2.78 13.85 24.62
N ILE A 336 -3.70 12.93 24.27
CA ILE A 336 -3.39 11.74 23.46
C ILE A 336 -2.86 12.12 22.07
N GLY A 337 -3.40 13.18 21.44
CA GLY A 337 -2.97 13.59 20.11
C GLY A 337 -1.54 14.10 20.09
N ARG A 338 -1.18 14.99 21.04
CA ARG A 338 0.19 15.49 21.21
C ARG A 338 1.18 14.34 21.42
N GLU A 339 0.91 13.46 22.39
CA GLU A 339 1.80 12.32 22.65
C GLU A 339 1.88 11.34 21.49
N THR A 340 0.79 11.16 20.72
CA THR A 340 0.80 10.32 19.52
C THR A 340 1.71 10.91 18.44
N ALA A 341 1.62 12.23 18.21
CA ALA A 341 2.51 12.93 17.27
C ALA A 341 3.98 12.79 17.69
N LEU A 342 4.29 13.02 18.98
CA LEU A 342 5.63 12.83 19.53
C LEU A 342 6.11 11.38 19.40
N ALA A 343 5.26 10.40 19.64
CA ALA A 343 5.61 8.98 19.56
C ALA A 343 5.92 8.53 18.12
N PHE A 344 5.16 8.96 17.12
CA PHE A 344 5.49 8.69 15.72
C PHE A 344 6.75 9.43 15.27
N ALA A 345 6.94 10.69 15.69
CA ALA A 345 8.15 11.46 15.39
C ALA A 345 9.41 10.78 15.95
N ARG A 346 9.37 10.25 17.18
CA ARG A 346 10.47 9.46 17.77
C ARG A 346 10.84 8.22 16.94
N GLU A 347 9.91 7.69 16.15
CA GLU A 347 10.11 6.53 15.28
C GLU A 347 10.52 6.91 13.84
N GLY A 348 10.77 8.20 13.60
CA GLY A 348 11.28 8.75 12.34
C GLY A 348 10.22 9.23 11.35
N ALA A 349 8.95 9.26 11.74
CA ALA A 349 7.90 9.80 10.88
C ALA A 349 7.96 11.34 10.80
N GLU A 350 7.53 11.87 9.65
CA GLU A 350 7.13 13.27 9.53
C GLU A 350 5.65 13.39 9.86
N ILE A 351 5.27 14.42 10.61
CA ILE A 351 3.93 14.53 11.17
C ILE A 351 3.20 15.75 10.61
N VAL A 352 2.00 15.54 10.09
CA VAL A 352 1.02 16.61 9.88
C VAL A 352 0.15 16.63 11.12
N ILE A 353 0.18 17.72 11.88
CA ILE A 353 -0.61 17.86 13.09
C ILE A 353 -1.67 18.93 12.91
N SER A 354 -2.88 18.66 13.39
CA SER A 354 -3.96 19.63 13.36
C SER A 354 -4.70 19.73 14.69
N ASP A 355 -5.15 20.94 15.00
CA ASP A 355 -6.00 21.25 16.15
C ASP A 355 -6.84 22.51 15.84
N ILE A 356 -7.89 22.76 16.60
CA ILE A 356 -8.65 24.01 16.49
C ILE A 356 -7.88 25.19 17.12
N ASP A 357 -7.02 24.91 18.10
CA ASP A 357 -6.20 25.91 18.78
C ASP A 357 -4.81 26.03 18.11
N GLU A 358 -4.60 27.16 17.43
CA GLU A 358 -3.37 27.48 16.72
C GLU A 358 -2.12 27.52 17.62
N ALA A 359 -2.24 28.01 18.85
CA ALA A 359 -1.11 28.12 19.76
C ALA A 359 -0.64 26.73 20.19
N THR A 360 -1.58 25.88 20.61
CA THR A 360 -1.24 24.55 21.12
C THR A 360 -0.69 23.61 20.05
N VAL A 361 -1.19 23.69 18.81
CA VAL A 361 -0.66 22.87 17.70
C VAL A 361 0.73 23.34 17.26
N LYS A 362 1.01 24.66 17.29
CA LYS A 362 2.35 25.20 17.05
C LYS A 362 3.34 24.82 18.15
N ASP A 363 2.90 24.81 19.41
CA ASP A 363 3.72 24.34 20.53
C ASP A 363 4.10 22.86 20.36
N THR A 364 3.15 22.00 19.98
CA THR A 364 3.43 20.60 19.66
C THR A 364 4.43 20.47 18.51
N ALA A 365 4.30 21.28 17.45
CA ALA A 365 5.27 21.27 16.34
C ALA A 365 6.69 21.66 16.81
N ALA A 366 6.79 22.71 17.64
CA ALA A 366 8.05 23.17 18.20
C ALA A 366 8.70 22.11 19.10
N GLU A 367 7.90 21.38 19.91
CA GLU A 367 8.40 20.27 20.73
C GLU A 367 8.95 19.11 19.88
N ILE A 368 8.28 18.78 18.76
CA ILE A 368 8.77 17.78 17.81
C ILE A 368 10.08 18.24 17.16
N ALA A 369 10.14 19.49 16.70
CA ALA A 369 11.33 20.06 16.08
C ALA A 369 12.53 20.12 17.05
N ALA A 370 12.30 20.49 18.32
CA ALA A 370 13.32 20.49 19.36
C ALA A 370 13.93 19.10 19.63
N ARG A 371 13.22 18.03 19.28
CA ARG A 371 13.67 16.64 19.37
C ARG A 371 14.23 16.10 18.04
N GLY A 372 14.41 16.97 17.04
CA GLY A 372 14.95 16.62 15.71
C GLY A 372 13.94 16.00 14.75
N GLY A 373 12.64 16.02 15.08
CA GLY A 373 11.57 15.58 14.19
C GLY A 373 11.10 16.69 13.26
N ILE A 374 10.21 16.35 12.32
CA ILE A 374 9.58 17.29 11.39
C ILE A 374 8.08 17.26 11.62
N ALA A 375 7.48 18.42 11.86
CA ALA A 375 6.05 18.57 12.05
C ALA A 375 5.50 19.78 11.28
N TYR A 376 4.34 19.60 10.65
CA TYR A 376 3.62 20.62 9.89
C TYR A 376 2.30 20.94 10.60
N PRO A 377 2.19 22.10 11.29
CA PRO A 377 0.99 22.46 12.03
C PRO A 377 -0.08 23.11 11.16
N TYR A 378 -1.34 22.68 11.35
CA TYR A 378 -2.52 23.24 10.69
C TYR A 378 -3.63 23.54 11.71
N VAL A 379 -4.35 24.64 11.49
CA VAL A 379 -5.59 24.91 12.22
C VAL A 379 -6.75 24.21 11.52
N LEU A 380 -7.54 23.42 12.26
CA LEU A 380 -8.63 22.64 11.70
C LEU A 380 -9.75 22.42 12.72
N ASP A 381 -10.97 22.83 12.39
CA ASP A 381 -12.17 22.28 13.01
C ASP A 381 -12.58 21.00 12.28
N VAL A 382 -12.46 19.86 12.96
CA VAL A 382 -12.80 18.55 12.36
C VAL A 382 -14.30 18.38 12.12
N SER A 383 -15.14 19.15 12.79
CA SER A 383 -16.60 19.06 12.63
C SER A 383 -17.10 19.67 11.31
N ASP A 384 -16.29 20.53 10.68
CA ASP A 384 -16.55 21.13 9.38
C ASP A 384 -16.00 20.22 8.26
N ALA A 385 -16.92 19.62 7.49
CA ALA A 385 -16.56 18.70 6.42
C ALA A 385 -15.81 19.40 5.27
N GLU A 386 -16.14 20.66 4.96
CA GLU A 386 -15.48 21.42 3.89
C GLU A 386 -14.06 21.81 4.31
N ALA A 387 -13.89 22.24 5.56
CA ALA A 387 -12.57 22.53 6.11
C ALA A 387 -11.66 21.29 6.13
N VAL A 388 -12.19 20.11 6.47
CA VAL A 388 -11.43 18.85 6.46
C VAL A 388 -11.02 18.43 5.05
N GLU A 389 -11.89 18.60 4.05
CA GLU A 389 -11.54 18.29 2.66
C GLU A 389 -10.47 19.25 2.13
N ALA A 390 -10.62 20.56 2.36
CA ALA A 390 -9.63 21.57 1.99
C ALA A 390 -8.28 21.33 2.67
N PHE A 391 -8.29 20.91 3.95
CA PHE A 391 -7.09 20.47 4.66
C PHE A 391 -6.44 19.24 3.99
N ALA A 392 -7.21 18.23 3.63
CA ALA A 392 -6.69 17.03 2.97
C ALA A 392 -6.11 17.31 1.59
N GLU A 393 -6.73 18.20 0.80
CA GLU A 393 -6.19 18.69 -0.48
C GLU A 393 -4.84 19.39 -0.26
N ARG A 394 -4.80 20.36 0.66
CA ARG A 394 -3.59 21.13 0.95
C ARG A 394 -2.44 20.25 1.42
N VAL A 395 -2.70 19.35 2.37
CA VAL A 395 -1.70 18.39 2.85
C VAL A 395 -1.20 17.50 1.72
N SER A 396 -2.10 17.01 0.86
CA SER A 396 -1.73 16.14 -0.25
C SER A 396 -0.88 16.86 -1.29
N ALA A 397 -1.13 18.15 -1.54
CA ALA A 397 -0.35 18.97 -2.46
C ALA A 397 1.03 19.37 -1.88
N GLU A 398 1.08 19.82 -0.62
CA GLU A 398 2.31 20.34 0.01
C GLU A 398 3.24 19.21 0.51
N HIS A 399 2.65 18.09 0.95
CA HIS A 399 3.38 17.02 1.64
C HIS A 399 3.09 15.63 1.07
N GLY A 400 2.10 15.44 0.22
CA GLY A 400 1.67 14.12 -0.25
C GLY A 400 0.66 13.47 0.69
N VAL A 401 0.07 12.36 0.23
CA VAL A 401 -0.97 11.63 0.98
C VAL A 401 -0.36 10.96 2.22
N PRO A 402 -0.84 11.25 3.44
CA PRO A 402 -0.38 10.58 4.66
C PRO A 402 -0.52 9.06 4.56
N ASP A 403 0.51 8.34 5.00
CA ASP A 403 0.48 6.88 5.06
C ASP A 403 -0.37 6.36 6.23
N ILE A 404 -0.44 7.17 7.30
CA ILE A 404 -1.21 6.89 8.49
C ILE A 404 -2.06 8.12 8.82
N VAL A 405 -3.33 7.91 9.13
CA VAL A 405 -4.27 8.98 9.51
C VAL A 405 -4.85 8.65 10.88
N VAL A 406 -4.59 9.49 11.87
CA VAL A 406 -5.06 9.32 13.25
C VAL A 406 -6.17 10.33 13.53
N ASN A 407 -7.41 9.86 13.41
CA ASN A 407 -8.60 10.59 13.81
C ASN A 407 -8.76 10.47 15.34
N ASN A 408 -8.27 11.49 16.04
CA ASN A 408 -8.17 11.53 17.51
C ASN A 408 -8.97 12.68 18.14
N ALA A 409 -9.19 13.79 17.42
CA ALA A 409 -9.89 14.95 17.96
C ALA A 409 -11.24 14.55 18.61
N GLY A 410 -11.54 15.17 19.74
CA GLY A 410 -12.78 14.90 20.45
C GLY A 410 -12.97 15.80 21.67
N ILE A 411 -14.23 15.98 22.05
CA ILE A 411 -14.68 16.74 23.21
C ILE A 411 -15.47 15.86 24.18
N GLY A 412 -15.40 16.22 25.46
CA GLY A 412 -16.19 15.63 26.52
C GLY A 412 -17.44 16.46 26.80
N GLN A 413 -18.51 15.79 27.22
CA GLN A 413 -19.75 16.41 27.69
C GLN A 413 -20.29 15.59 28.85
N ALA A 414 -20.49 16.24 29.98
CA ALA A 414 -21.04 15.67 31.20
C ALA A 414 -22.33 16.40 31.60
N GLY A 415 -23.36 15.63 31.94
CA GLY A 415 -24.69 16.13 32.29
C GLY A 415 -25.73 15.05 32.08
N ARG A 416 -26.82 15.07 32.86
CA ARG A 416 -27.92 14.14 32.61
C ARG A 416 -28.52 14.46 31.24
N PHE A 417 -29.08 13.45 30.58
CA PHE A 417 -29.64 13.63 29.24
C PHE A 417 -30.69 14.75 29.18
N LEU A 418 -31.62 14.79 30.15
CA LEU A 418 -32.67 15.81 30.22
C LEU A 418 -32.16 17.22 30.56
N ASP A 419 -30.94 17.31 31.10
CA ASP A 419 -30.29 18.56 31.52
C ASP A 419 -29.32 19.08 30.45
N THR A 420 -28.99 18.25 29.47
CA THR A 420 -28.03 18.59 28.41
C THR A 420 -28.80 19.23 27.25
N PRO A 421 -28.49 20.48 26.85
CA PRO A 421 -29.09 21.10 25.68
C PRO A 421 -28.86 20.27 24.42
N ALA A 422 -29.85 20.24 23.52
CA ALA A 422 -29.79 19.45 22.29
C ALA A 422 -28.56 19.84 21.45
N GLU A 423 -28.24 21.13 21.40
CA GLU A 423 -27.11 21.68 20.66
C GLU A 423 -25.76 21.15 21.18
N GLN A 424 -25.65 20.89 22.49
CA GLN A 424 -24.44 20.31 23.07
C GLN A 424 -24.34 18.82 22.75
N PHE A 425 -25.47 18.11 22.72
CA PHE A 425 -25.50 16.72 22.27
C PHE A 425 -25.06 16.62 20.80
N ASP A 426 -25.60 17.48 19.94
CA ASP A 426 -25.26 17.54 18.51
C ASP A 426 -23.81 17.94 18.29
N ARG A 427 -23.30 18.92 19.05
CA ARG A 427 -21.89 19.33 19.00
C ARG A 427 -20.94 18.17 19.32
N VAL A 428 -21.25 17.37 20.33
CA VAL A 428 -20.44 16.18 20.67
C VAL A 428 -20.44 15.17 19.54
N LEU A 429 -21.58 14.93 18.90
CA LEU A 429 -21.65 14.05 17.74
C LEU A 429 -20.88 14.62 16.53
N ALA A 430 -21.05 15.91 16.25
CA ALA A 430 -20.37 16.60 15.15
C ALA A 430 -18.84 16.52 15.27
N VAL A 431 -18.29 16.72 16.46
CA VAL A 431 -16.84 16.62 16.68
C VAL A 431 -16.37 15.16 16.77
N ASN A 432 -16.93 14.36 17.69
CA ASN A 432 -16.38 13.04 18.03
C ASN A 432 -16.66 11.96 16.97
N LEU A 433 -17.80 12.05 16.28
CA LEU A 433 -18.17 11.13 15.19
C LEU A 433 -17.99 11.81 13.84
N GLY A 434 -18.56 13.00 13.65
CA GLY A 434 -18.47 13.75 12.40
C GLY A 434 -17.02 14.00 12.01
N GLY A 435 -16.16 14.44 12.95
CA GLY A 435 -14.73 14.60 12.70
C GLY A 435 -14.01 13.32 12.25
N VAL A 436 -14.37 12.17 12.80
CA VAL A 436 -13.82 10.88 12.37
C VAL A 436 -14.32 10.51 10.97
N VAL A 437 -15.61 10.71 10.68
CA VAL A 437 -16.21 10.42 9.37
C VAL A 437 -15.58 11.32 8.30
N ASN A 438 -15.44 12.62 8.58
CA ASN A 438 -14.83 13.60 7.69
C ASN A 438 -13.38 13.22 7.38
N GLY A 439 -12.57 12.95 8.41
CA GLY A 439 -11.16 12.55 8.23
C GLY A 439 -11.01 11.23 7.47
N CYS A 440 -11.85 10.24 7.76
CA CYS A 440 -11.89 8.98 7.02
C CYS A 440 -12.31 9.16 5.55
N ARG A 441 -13.28 10.02 5.26
CA ARG A 441 -13.72 10.28 3.89
C ARG A 441 -12.61 10.97 3.09
N ALA A 442 -12.07 12.06 3.62
CA ALA A 442 -11.07 12.88 2.94
C ALA A 442 -9.78 12.11 2.66
N PHE A 443 -9.20 11.44 3.65
CA PHE A 443 -7.95 10.69 3.44
C PHE A 443 -8.15 9.24 3.00
N GLY A 444 -9.27 8.61 3.32
CA GLY A 444 -9.55 7.22 2.92
C GLY A 444 -9.62 7.08 1.41
N GLN A 445 -10.31 8.00 0.72
CA GLN A 445 -10.35 8.02 -0.74
C GLN A 445 -8.94 8.14 -1.34
N ARG A 446 -8.14 9.11 -0.84
CA ARG A 446 -6.75 9.34 -1.31
C ARG A 446 -5.84 8.13 -1.06
N LEU A 447 -6.00 7.43 0.08
CA LEU A 447 -5.27 6.20 0.38
C LEU A 447 -5.61 5.07 -0.60
N VAL A 448 -6.90 4.92 -0.94
CA VAL A 448 -7.39 3.93 -1.91
C VAL A 448 -6.86 4.25 -3.31
N GLU A 449 -7.02 5.49 -3.76
CA GLU A 449 -6.55 5.96 -5.07
C GLU A 449 -5.04 5.76 -5.23
N ARG A 450 -4.24 6.08 -4.20
CA ARG A 450 -2.79 5.85 -4.19
C ARG A 450 -2.40 4.38 -4.41
N GLY A 451 -3.24 3.41 -4.02
CA GLY A 451 -3.08 1.99 -4.33
C GLY A 451 -1.94 1.25 -3.61
N THR A 452 -1.22 1.90 -2.70
CA THR A 452 -0.11 1.27 -1.94
C THR A 452 -0.50 0.86 -0.51
N GLY A 453 -1.80 0.83 -0.20
CA GLY A 453 -2.34 0.62 1.14
C GLY A 453 -2.18 1.85 2.04
N GLY A 454 -2.25 1.65 3.35
CA GLY A 454 -2.18 2.70 4.38
C GLY A 454 -2.75 2.21 5.70
N HIS A 455 -2.87 3.09 6.69
CA HIS A 455 -3.49 2.74 7.97
C HIS A 455 -4.27 3.89 8.59
N ILE A 456 -5.54 3.67 8.91
CA ILE A 456 -6.38 4.62 9.64
C ILE A 456 -6.43 4.21 11.12
N VAL A 457 -6.36 5.18 12.03
CA VAL A 457 -6.54 4.98 13.46
C VAL A 457 -7.67 5.87 13.93
N ASN A 458 -8.71 5.27 14.48
CA ASN A 458 -9.85 6.00 15.06
C ASN A 458 -9.83 5.85 16.57
N VAL A 459 -9.75 6.97 17.29
CA VAL A 459 -9.71 6.99 18.77
C VAL A 459 -11.13 7.05 19.33
N SER A 460 -11.64 5.88 19.71
CA SER A 460 -12.89 5.71 20.45
C SER A 460 -12.61 5.83 21.97
N SER A 461 -13.26 5.03 22.81
CA SER A 461 -13.10 4.98 24.26
C SER A 461 -13.66 3.67 24.81
N MET A 462 -13.26 3.28 26.03
CA MET A 462 -13.97 2.23 26.77
C MET A 462 -15.46 2.54 26.96
N ALA A 463 -15.83 3.83 26.95
CA ALA A 463 -17.21 4.30 26.99
C ALA A 463 -18.07 3.82 25.82
N ALA A 464 -17.47 3.31 24.74
CA ALA A 464 -18.18 2.71 23.61
C ALA A 464 -18.90 1.40 23.97
N TYR A 465 -18.45 0.71 25.02
CA TYR A 465 -19.01 -0.58 25.44
C TYR A 465 -19.39 -0.64 26.93
N ALA A 466 -19.16 0.44 27.68
CA ALA A 466 -19.59 0.60 29.06
C ALA A 466 -20.53 1.81 29.18
N PRO A 467 -21.84 1.60 29.41
CA PRO A 467 -22.78 2.70 29.58
C PRO A 467 -22.49 3.45 30.89
N LEU A 468 -22.35 4.78 30.81
CA LEU A 468 -22.07 5.64 31.95
C LEU A 468 -23.18 6.69 32.09
N GLN A 469 -23.68 6.88 33.31
CA GLN A 469 -24.63 7.95 33.60
C GLN A 469 -23.98 9.32 33.40
N SER A 470 -24.80 10.28 33.00
CA SER A 470 -24.38 11.66 32.75
C SER A 470 -23.33 11.85 31.65
N LEU A 471 -23.07 10.84 30.80
CA LEU A 471 -22.16 10.92 29.65
C LEU A 471 -22.84 10.44 28.36
N SER A 472 -24.16 10.60 28.26
CA SER A 472 -24.96 10.00 27.17
C SER A 472 -24.49 10.41 25.77
N ALA A 473 -24.23 11.71 25.53
CA ALA A 473 -23.69 12.20 24.26
C ALA A 473 -22.31 11.60 23.94
N TYR A 474 -21.41 11.62 24.94
CA TYR A 474 -20.05 11.09 24.80
C TYR A 474 -20.05 9.58 24.53
N CYS A 475 -20.73 8.78 25.35
CA CYS A 475 -20.88 7.34 25.17
C CYS A 475 -21.47 6.99 23.80
N THR A 476 -22.54 7.68 23.37
CA THR A 476 -23.16 7.48 22.05
C THR A 476 -22.16 7.77 20.93
N SER A 477 -21.46 8.90 20.99
CA SER A 477 -20.44 9.26 19.98
C SER A 477 -19.34 8.20 19.87
N LYS A 478 -18.78 7.74 21.00
CA LYS A 478 -17.69 6.76 21.01
C LYS A 478 -18.16 5.36 20.59
N ALA A 479 -19.39 4.96 20.93
CA ALA A 479 -20.01 3.73 20.44
C ALA A 479 -20.24 3.78 18.92
N ALA A 480 -20.71 4.92 18.39
CA ALA A 480 -20.86 5.12 16.95
C ALA A 480 -19.51 5.05 16.23
N THR A 481 -18.47 5.76 16.73
CA THR A 481 -17.10 5.67 16.20
C THR A 481 -16.58 4.23 16.19
N TYR A 482 -16.86 3.46 17.24
CA TYR A 482 -16.42 2.07 17.35
C TYR A 482 -17.04 1.19 16.25
N MET A 483 -18.37 1.23 16.09
CA MET A 483 -19.06 0.43 15.07
C MET A 483 -18.72 0.90 13.65
N PHE A 484 -18.69 2.22 13.42
CA PHE A 484 -18.26 2.82 12.16
C PHE A 484 -16.87 2.30 11.74
N SER A 485 -15.93 2.25 12.69
CA SER A 485 -14.58 1.75 12.45
C SER A 485 -14.55 0.26 12.10
N ASP A 486 -15.40 -0.56 12.72
CA ASP A 486 -15.51 -1.99 12.40
C ASP A 486 -16.06 -2.21 10.97
N CYS A 487 -17.08 -1.45 10.57
CA CYS A 487 -17.63 -1.48 9.20
C CYS A 487 -16.58 -1.01 8.17
N LEU A 488 -16.01 0.18 8.38
CA LEU A 488 -15.06 0.79 7.44
C LEU A 488 -13.80 -0.08 7.27
N ARG A 489 -13.33 -0.75 8.34
CA ARG A 489 -12.21 -1.69 8.24
C ARG A 489 -12.49 -2.84 7.26
N ALA A 490 -13.73 -3.35 7.23
CA ALA A 490 -14.11 -4.42 6.32
C ALA A 490 -14.18 -3.95 4.86
N GLU A 491 -14.69 -2.74 4.63
CA GLU A 491 -14.76 -2.11 3.31
C GLU A 491 -13.37 -1.80 2.74
N LEU A 492 -12.47 -1.24 3.57
CA LEU A 492 -11.14 -0.83 3.16
C LEU A 492 -10.13 -1.97 2.99
N ASP A 493 -10.43 -3.19 3.47
CA ASP A 493 -9.52 -4.33 3.34
C ASP A 493 -9.18 -4.61 1.87
N ALA A 494 -10.14 -4.50 0.95
CA ALA A 494 -9.92 -4.74 -0.48
C ALA A 494 -8.82 -3.84 -1.06
N ALA A 495 -8.73 -2.59 -0.60
CA ALA A 495 -7.71 -1.63 -1.01
C ALA A 495 -6.37 -1.76 -0.22
N GLY A 496 -6.29 -2.71 0.71
CA GLY A 496 -5.12 -2.91 1.57
C GLY A 496 -4.90 -1.81 2.60
N VAL A 497 -5.91 -0.99 2.89
CA VAL A 497 -5.87 0.04 3.91
C VAL A 497 -6.33 -0.57 5.24
N GLY A 498 -5.42 -0.61 6.22
CA GLY A 498 -5.73 -1.10 7.56
C GLY A 498 -6.53 -0.07 8.36
N LEU A 499 -7.27 -0.54 9.37
CA LEU A 499 -7.93 0.34 10.33
C LEU A 499 -7.80 -0.23 11.75
N THR A 500 -7.39 0.62 12.70
CA THR A 500 -7.35 0.29 14.13
C THR A 500 -8.30 1.19 14.92
N THR A 501 -9.18 0.58 15.72
CA THR A 501 -9.96 1.28 16.74
C THR A 501 -9.21 1.26 18.07
N ILE A 502 -8.91 2.44 18.63
CA ILE A 502 -8.28 2.58 19.94
C ILE A 502 -9.38 2.84 20.97
N CYS A 503 -9.38 2.12 22.09
CA CYS A 503 -10.37 2.31 23.16
C CYS A 503 -9.67 2.62 24.48
N PRO A 504 -9.30 3.89 24.73
CA PRO A 504 -8.68 4.27 25.99
C PRO A 504 -9.64 4.15 27.17
N GLY A 505 -9.09 3.74 28.32
CA GLY A 505 -9.76 3.74 29.60
C GLY A 505 -9.76 5.11 30.28
N VAL A 506 -9.44 5.12 31.57
CA VAL A 506 -9.24 6.35 32.35
C VAL A 506 -7.81 6.83 32.13
N ILE A 507 -7.65 7.87 31.30
CA ILE A 507 -6.35 8.42 30.91
C ILE A 507 -6.21 9.86 31.41
N ASP A 508 -5.14 10.13 32.14
CA ASP A 508 -4.82 11.44 32.70
C ASP A 508 -4.47 12.43 31.59
N THR A 509 -5.43 13.26 31.17
CA THR A 509 -5.29 14.26 30.11
C THR A 509 -6.11 15.49 30.48
N ASN A 510 -5.93 16.58 29.73
CA ASN A 510 -6.76 17.78 29.90
C ASN A 510 -8.24 17.59 29.53
N ILE A 511 -8.70 16.40 29.12
CA ILE A 511 -10.10 16.15 28.71
C ILE A 511 -11.10 16.48 29.83
N VAL A 512 -10.74 16.24 31.09
CA VAL A 512 -11.60 16.55 32.25
C VAL A 512 -11.73 18.06 32.40
N ALA A 513 -10.62 18.79 32.23
CA ALA A 513 -10.58 20.24 32.27
C ALA A 513 -11.41 20.89 31.14
N THR A 514 -11.43 20.26 29.95
CA THR A 514 -12.15 20.77 28.77
C THR A 514 -13.56 20.19 28.58
N THR A 515 -14.02 19.32 29.49
CA THR A 515 -15.36 18.73 29.41
C THR A 515 -16.41 19.77 29.80
N GLY A 516 -17.42 19.97 28.95
CA GLY A 516 -18.59 20.78 29.30
C GLY A 516 -19.41 20.09 30.38
N PHE A 517 -19.78 20.79 31.45
CA PHE A 517 -20.63 20.27 32.51
C PHE A 517 -21.98 21.01 32.52
N HIS A 518 -23.07 20.29 32.24
CA HIS A 518 -24.42 20.83 32.27
C HIS A 518 -25.22 20.18 33.42
N ALA A 519 -25.43 20.96 34.47
CA ALA A 519 -26.17 20.56 35.66
C ALA A 519 -27.00 21.76 36.18
N PRO A 520 -28.17 22.05 35.57
CA PRO A 520 -29.05 23.12 35.98
C PRO A 520 -29.34 23.08 37.49
N GLY A 521 -29.22 24.22 38.16
CA GLY A 521 -29.44 24.34 39.62
C GLY A 521 -28.27 23.88 40.49
N THR A 522 -27.12 23.52 39.90
CA THR A 522 -25.87 23.25 40.65
C THR A 522 -24.95 24.45 40.55
N ASP A 523 -24.44 24.93 41.68
CA ASP A 523 -23.48 26.05 41.73
C ASP A 523 -22.18 25.72 40.98
N GLU A 524 -21.61 26.70 40.28
CA GLU A 524 -20.34 26.54 39.52
C GLU A 524 -19.20 26.01 40.40
N GLU A 525 -19.11 26.46 41.66
CA GLU A 525 -18.11 25.99 42.62
C GLU A 525 -18.21 24.47 42.86
N LYS A 526 -19.43 23.91 42.90
CA LYS A 526 -19.63 22.46 43.05
C LYS A 526 -19.26 21.71 41.78
N ILE A 527 -19.53 22.29 40.60
CA ILE A 527 -19.13 21.73 39.32
C ILE A 527 -17.59 21.70 39.23
N ASP A 528 -16.92 22.78 39.58
CA ASP A 528 -15.46 22.88 39.58
C ASP A 528 -14.81 21.97 40.63
N GLY A 529 -15.38 21.90 41.83
CA GLY A 529 -14.95 20.95 42.86
C GLY A 529 -15.06 19.50 42.38
N ARG A 530 -16.16 19.15 41.69
CA ARG A 530 -16.33 17.82 41.08
C ARG A 530 -15.34 17.58 39.95
N ARG A 531 -15.13 18.56 39.08
CA ARG A 531 -14.14 18.51 38.00
C ARG A 531 -12.74 18.24 38.57
N GLY A 532 -12.33 19.00 39.59
CA GLY A 532 -11.07 18.80 40.30
C GLY A 532 -10.95 17.45 40.99
N GLN A 533 -12.05 16.89 41.52
CA GLN A 533 -12.05 15.54 42.08
C GLN A 533 -11.83 14.46 41.01
N ILE A 534 -12.50 14.57 39.86
CA ILE A 534 -12.34 13.65 38.73
C ILE A 534 -10.91 13.76 38.19
N ASP A 535 -10.41 14.98 38.03
CA ASP A 535 -9.04 15.25 37.55
C ASP A 535 -7.99 14.62 38.48
N LYS A 536 -8.11 14.83 39.80
CA LYS A 536 -7.26 14.17 40.80
C LYS A 536 -7.38 12.65 40.73
N MET A 537 -8.57 12.10 40.53
CA MET A 537 -8.76 10.66 40.40
C MET A 537 -8.02 10.11 39.18
N PHE A 538 -8.02 10.83 38.06
CA PHE A 538 -7.30 10.45 36.85
C PHE A 538 -5.79 10.56 37.06
N ALA A 539 -5.30 11.66 37.63
CA ALA A 539 -3.90 11.87 37.96
C ALA A 539 -3.34 10.80 38.93
N LEU A 540 -4.13 10.42 39.94
CA LEU A 540 -3.77 9.35 40.90
C LEU A 540 -3.58 7.98 40.23
N ARG A 541 -4.18 7.72 39.06
CA ARG A 541 -3.94 6.48 38.31
C ARG A 541 -2.58 6.45 37.63
N SER A 542 -1.90 7.60 37.48
CA SER A 542 -0.60 7.74 36.82
C SER A 542 -0.56 7.02 35.45
N TYR A 543 -1.65 7.13 34.69
CA TYR A 543 -1.80 6.53 33.37
C TYR A 543 -1.98 7.64 32.34
N GLY A 544 -0.85 8.16 31.86
CA GLY A 544 -0.81 9.30 30.95
C GLY A 544 -1.11 8.97 29.48
N PRO A 545 -1.18 10.02 28.63
CA PRO A 545 -1.44 9.91 27.20
C PRO A 545 -0.32 9.19 26.43
N ASP A 546 0.90 9.21 26.98
CA ASP A 546 2.08 8.50 26.47
C ASP A 546 1.80 6.99 26.28
N LYS A 547 1.10 6.38 27.23
CA LYS A 547 0.74 4.95 27.17
C LYS A 547 -0.28 4.65 26.06
N VAL A 548 -1.16 5.62 25.75
CA VAL A 548 -2.10 5.50 24.62
C VAL A 548 -1.35 5.68 23.31
N ALA A 549 -0.45 6.65 23.22
CA ALA A 549 0.41 6.87 22.06
C ALA A 549 1.26 5.63 21.74
N ASP A 550 1.91 5.03 22.73
CA ASP A 550 2.66 3.78 22.58
C ASP A 550 1.76 2.62 22.13
N ALA A 551 0.53 2.56 22.64
CA ALA A 551 -0.45 1.57 22.21
C ALA A 551 -0.90 1.78 20.76
N ILE A 552 -1.06 3.03 20.31
CA ILE A 552 -1.35 3.39 18.91
C ILE A 552 -0.21 2.94 18.00
N VAL A 553 1.02 3.39 18.29
CA VAL A 553 2.24 3.00 17.55
C VAL A 553 2.34 1.48 17.46
N SER A 554 2.22 0.78 18.59
CA SER A 554 2.28 -0.70 18.63
C SER A 554 1.13 -1.36 17.86
N ALA A 555 -0.07 -0.80 17.90
CA ALA A 555 -1.24 -1.34 17.21
C ALA A 555 -1.13 -1.18 15.69
N VAL A 556 -0.62 -0.05 15.20
CA VAL A 556 -0.32 0.16 13.78
C VAL A 556 0.78 -0.80 13.31
N LYS A 557 1.90 -0.90 14.05
CA LYS A 557 3.00 -1.86 13.77
C LYS A 557 2.49 -3.31 13.62
N LYS A 558 1.52 -3.69 14.44
CA LYS A 558 0.97 -5.06 14.52
C LYS A 558 -0.34 -5.25 13.75
N LYS A 559 -0.85 -4.20 13.09
CA LYS A 559 -2.15 -4.16 12.40
C LYS A 559 -3.31 -4.71 13.26
N LYS A 560 -3.39 -4.29 14.52
CA LYS A 560 -4.46 -4.76 15.42
C LYS A 560 -5.79 -4.11 15.05
N PRO A 561 -6.90 -4.87 14.90
CA PRO A 561 -8.18 -4.28 14.54
C PRO A 561 -8.76 -3.39 15.65
N ILE A 562 -8.67 -3.85 16.92
CA ILE A 562 -9.17 -3.14 18.10
C ILE A 562 -8.12 -3.20 19.21
N ARG A 563 -7.91 -2.10 19.91
CA ARG A 563 -6.92 -1.98 20.99
C ARG A 563 -7.50 -1.23 22.20
N PRO A 564 -8.00 -1.94 23.22
CA PRO A 564 -8.21 -1.35 24.53
C PRO A 564 -6.88 -0.87 25.13
N VAL A 565 -6.92 0.21 25.90
CA VAL A 565 -5.75 0.78 26.60
C VAL A 565 -6.13 1.06 28.05
N ALA A 566 -5.22 0.70 28.98
CA ALA A 566 -5.43 0.56 30.43
C ALA A 566 -6.17 -0.73 30.85
N PRO A 567 -5.88 -1.29 32.06
CA PRO A 567 -6.42 -2.58 32.51
C PRO A 567 -7.95 -2.64 32.56
N GLU A 568 -8.61 -1.57 33.01
CA GLU A 568 -10.07 -1.48 33.10
C GLU A 568 -10.74 -1.49 31.72
N ALA A 569 -10.09 -0.92 30.70
CA ALA A 569 -10.62 -0.97 29.34
C ALA A 569 -10.64 -2.41 28.82
N TYR A 570 -9.61 -3.22 29.12
CA TYR A 570 -9.60 -4.66 28.81
C TYR A 570 -10.67 -5.42 29.60
N ALA A 571 -10.78 -5.17 30.91
CA ALA A 571 -11.76 -5.83 31.75
C ALA A 571 -13.19 -5.56 31.27
N LEU A 572 -13.53 -4.28 31.05
CA LEU A 572 -14.84 -3.87 30.56
C LEU A 572 -15.12 -4.39 29.15
N TYR A 573 -14.11 -4.47 28.27
CA TYR A 573 -14.27 -5.05 26.93
C TYR A 573 -14.59 -6.56 26.99
N GLY A 574 -13.95 -7.29 27.91
CA GLY A 574 -14.26 -8.70 28.15
C GLY A 574 -15.68 -8.88 28.72
N ILE A 575 -16.02 -8.11 29.76
CA ILE A 575 -17.34 -8.17 30.41
C ILE A 575 -18.45 -7.77 29.43
N SER A 576 -18.26 -6.75 28.59
CA SER A 576 -19.27 -6.32 27.62
C SER A 576 -19.60 -7.38 26.57
N ARG A 577 -18.69 -8.34 26.35
CA ARG A 577 -18.88 -9.47 25.42
C ARG A 577 -19.44 -10.71 26.12
N VAL A 578 -19.03 -10.98 27.36
CA VAL A 578 -19.39 -12.22 28.07
C VAL A 578 -20.61 -12.04 28.99
N LEU A 579 -20.71 -10.91 29.68
CA LEU A 579 -21.76 -10.60 30.66
C LEU A 579 -22.45 -9.25 30.35
N PRO A 580 -22.99 -9.05 29.14
CA PRO A 580 -23.52 -7.75 28.73
C PRO A 580 -24.69 -7.29 29.61
N GLN A 581 -25.48 -8.22 30.15
CA GLN A 581 -26.59 -7.90 31.06
C GLN A 581 -26.07 -7.37 32.40
N ALA A 582 -25.03 -7.99 32.97
CA ALA A 582 -24.46 -7.56 34.25
C ALA A 582 -23.89 -6.13 34.13
N LEU A 583 -23.15 -5.85 33.06
CA LEU A 583 -22.59 -4.51 32.80
C LEU A 583 -23.67 -3.43 32.64
N ARG A 584 -24.80 -3.76 32.00
CA ARG A 584 -25.91 -2.81 31.86
C ARG A 584 -26.65 -2.57 33.19
N SER A 585 -26.72 -3.60 34.04
CA SER A 585 -27.30 -3.47 35.38
C SER A 585 -26.45 -2.58 36.28
N THR A 586 -25.11 -2.68 36.24
CA THR A 586 -24.23 -1.82 37.05
C THR A 586 -24.32 -0.35 36.65
N ALA A 587 -24.57 -0.04 35.37
CA ALA A 587 -24.78 1.32 34.91
C ALA A 587 -26.01 2.02 35.50
N ARG A 588 -26.95 1.29 36.12
CA ARG A 588 -28.11 1.86 36.84
C ARG A 588 -27.76 2.33 38.26
N LEU A 589 -26.63 1.88 38.80
CA LEU A 589 -26.14 2.35 40.10
C LEU A 589 -25.76 3.83 39.96
N ARG A 590 -26.33 4.70 40.79
CA ARG A 590 -25.97 6.11 40.84
C ARG A 590 -24.54 6.23 41.36
N VAL A 591 -23.59 6.48 40.46
CA VAL A 591 -22.19 6.82 40.82
C VAL A 591 -22.05 8.33 41.04
N ILE A 592 -23.18 9.06 41.00
CA ILE A 592 -23.32 10.49 41.21
C ILE A 592 -24.53 10.76 42.09
#